data_AF-A0A8J4RCU4-F1
#
_entry.id   AF-A0A8J4RCU4-F1
#
_cell.length_a   1.000
_cell.length_b   1.000
_cell.length_c   1.000
_cell.angle_alpha   90.00
_cell.angle_beta   90.00
_cell.angle_gamma   90.00
#
_symmetry.space_group_name_H-M   'P 1'
#
loop_
_entity.id
_entity.type
_entity.pdbx_description
1 polymer ?
#
loop_
_entity_poly.entity_id
_entity_poly.type
_entity_poly.pdbx_seq_one_letter_code
_entity_poly.pdbx_strand_id
1 'polypeptide(L)'
;MMERVSSSKWMATVASMWIQCSSGADTFGVYSSVLKSTQGYDQSTLETVALFRDIGLVGGVLAGLLYTTVTSSSNHSGFGGPWVVLLAGAIQSFLGYFLTWASVVGLIQRPPVPLMCLFMYLSSQSLPFFNTANMVSGVQYFQDYSGTIVGIMKGFGGISGAIIIHVYDTFYKGEPSKFLLMLALLPTFITLVLMLLVKIYKTNTGDDKKHLNIFSAFVLFIAGYLMIIIILENIFSLPLWAHKFTFTLLLLLLASPLGIAIKAQNDDSKRFLETFSSESSVANDIAYHELPSCEGQVNVALDDEVLFDEEGMNLLQAMCTVNFWLLFIAMICGMGSTLAVINNLSQMGQSLNYTSVEVNNLVSLWSIWGCLGRVGFGYLSDYLLHKRGLARPLLLATTLATMIIGHIVIAYGILYVGSILIAICDGSLWALIPTITKDIFGVRHMGTIFHAITIAGPVGCYILSVKLIGYIYDKEADGDDHSCFGTRCFMSSFIIVASLALLGCLLAITLFFRTKRFYSPNSVK
;
A
#
# COMPACT_ATOMS: atom_id res chain seq x y z
N MET A 1 12.35 -32.51 7.23
CA MET A 1 11.45 -31.95 8.27
C MET A 1 11.80 -30.50 8.60
N MET A 2 13.08 -30.15 8.81
CA MET A 2 13.53 -28.78 9.09
C MET A 2 13.33 -27.79 7.90
N GLU A 3 13.39 -28.24 6.64
CA GLU A 3 13.03 -27.43 5.45
C GLU A 3 11.54 -27.07 5.36
N ARG A 4 10.64 -27.87 5.95
CA ARG A 4 9.20 -27.55 6.02
C ARG A 4 8.87 -26.55 7.13
N VAL A 5 9.82 -26.30 8.04
CA VAL A 5 9.66 -25.33 9.14
C VAL A 5 9.97 -23.91 8.66
N SER A 6 10.80 -23.69 7.64
CA SER A 6 11.22 -22.33 7.23
C SER A 6 10.35 -21.64 6.17
N SER A 7 9.40 -22.35 5.54
CA SER A 7 8.74 -21.89 4.30
C SER A 7 7.20 -22.05 4.42
N SER A 8 6.54 -21.12 5.12
CA SER A 8 5.07 -21.08 5.29
C SER A 8 4.47 -19.74 4.84
N LYS A 9 3.17 -19.70 4.53
CA LYS A 9 2.46 -18.45 4.20
C LYS A 9 2.56 -17.41 5.32
N TRP A 10 2.63 -17.86 6.58
CA TRP A 10 2.80 -17.01 7.75
C TRP A 10 4.19 -16.37 7.82
N MET A 11 5.25 -17.15 7.56
CA MET A 11 6.61 -16.63 7.48
C MET A 11 6.79 -15.67 6.30
N ALA A 12 6.19 -15.98 5.15
CA ALA A 12 6.16 -15.09 4.00
C ALA A 12 5.43 -13.77 4.30
N THR A 13 4.37 -13.83 5.11
CA THR A 13 3.62 -12.66 5.56
C THR A 13 4.48 -11.77 6.46
N VAL A 14 5.18 -12.34 7.44
CA VAL A 14 6.09 -11.57 8.32
C VAL A 14 7.25 -10.97 7.53
N ALA A 15 7.87 -11.74 6.63
CA ALA A 15 8.90 -11.24 5.73
C ALA A 15 8.40 -10.05 4.90
N SER A 16 7.18 -10.15 4.36
CA SER A 16 6.53 -9.07 3.62
C SER A 16 6.30 -7.84 4.50
N MET A 17 5.86 -8.00 5.75
CA MET A 17 5.68 -6.89 6.70
C MET A 17 7.00 -6.14 6.94
N TRP A 18 8.10 -6.87 7.16
CA TRP A 18 9.42 -6.28 7.39
C TRP A 18 9.98 -5.55 6.16
N ILE A 19 9.79 -6.11 4.96
CA ILE A 19 10.14 -5.41 3.73
C ILE A 19 9.34 -4.10 3.62
N GLN A 20 8.02 -4.15 3.83
CA GLN A 20 7.16 -2.96 3.73
C GLN A 20 7.53 -1.89 4.76
N CYS A 21 7.79 -2.25 6.02
CA CYS A 21 8.13 -1.29 7.06
C CYS A 21 9.53 -0.66 6.88
N SER A 22 10.43 -1.33 6.16
CA SER A 22 11.77 -0.81 5.86
C SER A 22 11.80 0.16 4.67
N SER A 23 10.75 0.23 3.86
CA SER A 23 10.76 0.93 2.56
C SER A 23 10.89 2.46 2.62
N GLY A 24 10.64 3.10 3.77
CA GLY A 24 10.89 4.53 3.97
C GLY A 24 10.03 5.48 3.12
N ALA A 25 8.74 5.17 2.96
CA ALA A 25 7.80 6.02 2.23
C ALA A 25 7.71 7.45 2.81
N ASP A 26 7.50 8.45 1.94
CA ASP A 26 7.23 9.85 2.33
C ASP A 26 8.31 10.56 3.16
N THR A 27 9.58 10.15 2.99
CA THR A 27 10.74 10.69 3.72
C THR A 27 11.49 11.83 3.02
N PHE A 28 10.98 12.33 1.87
CA PHE A 28 11.68 13.36 1.06
C PHE A 28 11.98 14.64 1.85
N GLY A 29 11.08 15.05 2.74
CA GLY A 29 11.25 16.25 3.57
C GLY A 29 12.51 16.23 4.44
N VAL A 30 13.04 15.06 4.79
CA VAL A 30 14.23 14.92 5.66
C VAL A 30 15.52 15.29 4.93
N TYR A 31 15.61 15.01 3.63
CA TYR A 31 16.85 15.20 2.85
C TYR A 31 16.72 16.18 1.69
N SER A 32 15.52 16.69 1.37
CA SER A 32 15.31 17.64 0.28
C SER A 32 16.12 18.92 0.45
N SER A 33 16.28 19.41 1.68
CA SER A 33 17.07 20.60 2.01
C SER A 33 18.56 20.42 1.73
N VAL A 34 19.14 19.28 2.13
CA VAL A 34 20.55 18.96 1.86
C VAL A 34 20.79 18.69 0.38
N LEU A 35 19.83 18.06 -0.31
CA LEU A 35 19.91 17.87 -1.75
C LEU A 35 19.92 19.22 -2.47
N LYS A 36 19.01 20.14 -2.10
CA LYS A 36 18.95 21.48 -2.68
C LYS A 36 20.24 22.25 -2.51
N SER A 37 20.78 22.29 -1.28
CA SER A 37 21.98 23.08 -0.97
C SER A 37 23.23 22.52 -1.62
N THR A 38 23.47 21.20 -1.52
CA THR A 38 24.67 20.56 -2.09
C THR A 38 24.68 20.58 -3.61
N GLN A 39 23.51 20.43 -4.23
CA GLN A 39 23.37 20.47 -5.67
C GLN A 39 23.10 21.86 -6.21
N GLY A 40 23.21 22.94 -5.42
CA GLY A 40 22.99 24.32 -5.86
C GLY A 40 21.71 24.51 -6.67
N TYR A 41 20.63 23.85 -6.27
CA TYR A 41 19.33 23.92 -6.93
C TYR A 41 18.52 25.10 -6.39
N ASP A 42 17.82 25.77 -7.28
CA ASP A 42 16.71 26.65 -6.90
C ASP A 42 15.48 25.81 -6.52
N GLN A 43 14.41 26.49 -6.10
CA GLN A 43 13.20 25.81 -5.67
C GLN A 43 12.51 25.08 -6.83
N SER A 44 12.47 25.68 -8.02
CA SER A 44 11.86 25.09 -9.22
C SER A 44 12.56 23.82 -9.68
N THR A 45 13.90 23.80 -9.61
CA THR A 45 14.69 22.61 -9.94
C THR A 45 14.44 21.49 -8.92
N LEU A 46 14.40 21.81 -7.62
CA LEU A 46 14.08 20.82 -6.59
C LEU A 46 12.68 20.23 -6.77
N GLU A 47 11.69 21.06 -7.12
CA GLU A 47 10.33 20.61 -7.43
C GLU A 47 10.28 19.72 -8.67
N THR A 48 11.09 20.01 -9.69
CA THR A 48 11.24 19.13 -10.85
C THR A 48 11.79 17.75 -10.42
N VAL A 49 12.79 17.73 -9.53
CA VAL A 49 13.33 16.48 -8.99
C VAL A 49 12.29 15.72 -8.16
N ALA A 50 11.51 16.42 -7.33
CA ALA A 50 10.41 15.85 -6.56
C ALA A 50 9.29 15.30 -7.48
N LEU A 51 9.00 15.95 -8.60
CA LEU A 51 8.04 15.45 -9.58
C LEU A 51 8.45 14.08 -10.13
N PHE A 52 9.73 13.90 -10.50
CA PHE A 52 10.20 12.60 -11.02
C PHE A 52 10.19 11.50 -9.96
N ARG A 53 10.45 11.85 -8.69
CA ARG A 53 10.24 10.96 -7.54
C ARG A 53 8.78 10.50 -7.49
N ASP A 54 7.83 11.42 -7.57
CA ASP A 54 6.40 11.12 -7.47
C ASP A 54 5.90 10.32 -8.69
N ILE A 55 6.43 10.56 -9.89
CA ILE A 55 6.21 9.71 -11.07
C ILE A 55 6.70 8.28 -10.80
N GLY A 56 7.87 8.12 -10.15
CA GLY A 56 8.41 6.83 -9.74
C GLY A 56 7.47 6.06 -8.81
N LEU A 57 6.82 6.75 -7.86
CA LEU A 57 5.85 6.15 -6.93
C LEU A 57 4.59 5.60 -7.63
N VAL A 58 4.23 6.16 -8.79
CA VAL A 58 3.04 5.74 -9.55
C VAL A 58 3.39 4.82 -10.72
N GLY A 59 4.67 4.72 -11.09
CA GLY A 59 5.20 3.87 -12.16
C GLY A 59 5.20 2.36 -11.88
N GLY A 60 4.20 1.85 -11.16
CA GLY A 60 4.12 0.45 -10.71
C GLY A 60 3.63 -0.55 -11.75
N VAL A 61 3.16 -0.11 -12.92
CA VAL A 61 2.69 -1.02 -14.00
C VAL A 61 3.80 -2.00 -14.39
N LEU A 62 5.05 -1.54 -14.45
CA LEU A 62 6.21 -2.38 -14.72
C LEU A 62 6.44 -3.45 -13.65
N ALA A 63 6.23 -3.11 -12.37
CA ALA A 63 6.31 -4.07 -11.28
C ALA A 63 5.25 -5.17 -11.42
N GLY A 64 4.02 -4.79 -11.80
CA GLY A 64 2.93 -5.71 -12.09
C GLY A 64 3.24 -6.66 -13.24
N LEU A 65 3.74 -6.13 -14.36
CA LEU A 65 4.13 -6.91 -15.53
C LEU A 65 5.26 -7.88 -15.19
N LEU A 66 6.28 -7.41 -14.48
CA LEU A 66 7.37 -8.27 -14.04
C LEU A 66 6.84 -9.38 -13.11
N TYR A 67 5.98 -9.05 -12.14
CA TYR A 67 5.37 -10.04 -11.27
C TYR A 67 4.63 -11.12 -12.07
N THR A 68 3.72 -10.73 -12.97
CA THR A 68 2.95 -11.70 -13.75
C THR A 68 3.87 -12.57 -14.63
N THR A 69 4.89 -12.00 -15.24
CA THR A 69 5.81 -12.76 -16.11
C THR A 69 6.64 -13.78 -15.32
N VAL A 70 7.21 -13.39 -14.17
CA VAL A 70 8.06 -14.28 -13.37
C VAL A 70 7.27 -15.33 -12.58
N THR A 71 5.98 -15.11 -12.35
CA THR A 71 5.09 -16.09 -11.66
C THR A 71 4.21 -16.89 -12.61
N SER A 72 4.35 -16.73 -13.93
CA SER A 72 3.56 -17.47 -14.92
C SER A 72 4.01 -18.94 -14.99
N SER A 73 3.04 -19.87 -15.04
CA SER A 73 3.24 -21.33 -14.99
C SER A 73 4.13 -21.89 -16.12
N SER A 74 4.30 -21.18 -17.23
CA SER A 74 5.13 -21.64 -18.36
C SER A 74 6.65 -21.46 -18.15
N ASN A 75 7.09 -20.91 -17.00
CA ASN A 75 8.52 -20.80 -16.68
C ASN A 75 9.05 -22.14 -16.14
N HIS A 76 9.31 -23.10 -17.04
CA HIS A 76 9.95 -24.39 -16.73
C HIS A 76 11.42 -24.27 -16.30
N SER A 77 12.00 -23.06 -16.25
CA SER A 77 13.42 -22.82 -15.97
C SER A 77 13.79 -22.73 -14.49
N GLY A 78 12.83 -22.88 -13.55
CA GLY A 78 13.10 -22.74 -12.11
C GLY A 78 13.50 -21.33 -11.65
N PHE A 79 13.58 -20.37 -12.59
CA PHE A 79 14.05 -19.00 -12.39
C PHE A 79 12.87 -18.01 -12.29
N GLY A 80 11.81 -18.39 -11.56
CA GLY A 80 10.57 -17.64 -11.46
C GLY A 80 10.05 -17.52 -10.02
N GLY A 81 9.57 -16.35 -9.64
CA GLY A 81 8.90 -16.12 -8.36
C GLY A 81 8.88 -14.65 -7.91
N PRO A 82 8.09 -14.33 -6.87
CA PRO A 82 8.01 -12.96 -6.32
C PRO A 82 9.36 -12.36 -5.92
N TRP A 83 10.32 -13.21 -5.54
CA TRP A 83 11.68 -12.79 -5.16
C TRP A 83 12.42 -12.03 -6.27
N VAL A 84 12.13 -12.30 -7.56
CA VAL A 84 12.74 -11.57 -8.68
C VAL A 84 12.28 -10.12 -8.71
N VAL A 85 11.00 -9.89 -8.42
CA VAL A 85 10.42 -8.54 -8.34
C VAL A 85 11.01 -7.79 -7.14
N LEU A 86 11.16 -8.48 -6.00
CA LEU A 86 11.81 -7.92 -4.81
C LEU A 86 13.28 -7.56 -5.07
N LEU A 87 14.02 -8.43 -5.77
CA LEU A 87 15.40 -8.18 -6.16
C LEU A 87 15.52 -6.95 -7.07
N ALA A 88 14.66 -6.85 -8.09
CA ALA A 88 14.61 -5.68 -8.97
C ALA A 88 14.33 -4.39 -8.17
N GLY A 89 13.38 -4.42 -7.24
CA GLY A 89 13.10 -3.30 -6.35
C GLY A 89 14.29 -2.96 -5.44
N ALA A 90 15.01 -3.97 -4.91
CA ALA A 90 16.18 -3.75 -4.05
C ALA A 90 17.33 -3.10 -4.82
N ILE A 91 17.57 -3.52 -6.07
CA ILE A 91 18.55 -2.90 -6.96
C ILE A 91 18.17 -1.44 -7.25
N GLN A 92 16.90 -1.17 -7.59
CA GLN A 92 16.40 0.18 -7.82
C GLN A 92 16.55 1.08 -6.58
N SER A 93 16.20 0.56 -5.40
CA SER A 93 16.30 1.27 -4.12
C SER A 93 17.75 1.62 -3.80
N PHE A 94 18.66 0.65 -3.89
CA PHE A 94 20.08 0.87 -3.65
C PHE A 94 20.65 1.87 -4.65
N LEU A 95 20.51 1.64 -5.95
CA LEU A 95 21.10 2.51 -6.97
C LEU A 95 20.55 3.94 -6.87
N GLY A 96 19.24 4.10 -6.74
CA GLY A 96 18.62 5.42 -6.66
C GLY A 96 19.10 6.22 -5.45
N TYR A 97 19.02 5.65 -4.24
CA TYR A 97 19.44 6.37 -3.03
C TYR A 97 20.96 6.49 -2.89
N PHE A 98 21.73 5.46 -3.28
CA PHE A 98 23.19 5.50 -3.20
C PHE A 98 23.78 6.53 -4.16
N LEU A 99 23.28 6.64 -5.39
CA LEU A 99 23.76 7.64 -6.35
C LEU A 99 23.36 9.07 -5.92
N THR A 100 22.16 9.24 -5.36
CA THR A 100 21.75 10.52 -4.74
C THR A 100 22.66 10.85 -3.57
N TRP A 101 22.92 9.91 -2.66
CA TRP A 101 23.84 10.08 -1.54
C TRP A 101 25.26 10.45 -2.01
N ALA A 102 25.80 9.71 -2.97
CA ALA A 102 27.13 9.92 -3.54
C ALA A 102 27.26 11.32 -4.17
N SER A 103 26.19 11.83 -4.78
CA SER A 103 26.12 13.21 -5.29
C SER A 103 26.09 14.25 -4.17
N VAL A 104 25.33 13.98 -3.10
CA VAL A 104 25.20 14.88 -1.94
C VAL A 104 26.50 15.01 -1.14
N VAL A 105 27.26 13.91 -0.98
CA VAL A 105 28.56 13.93 -0.29
C VAL A 105 29.73 14.35 -1.17
N GLY A 106 29.49 14.60 -2.47
CA GLY A 106 30.52 15.02 -3.42
C GLY A 106 31.45 13.90 -3.91
N LEU A 107 31.05 12.63 -3.77
CA LEU A 107 31.77 11.48 -4.34
C LEU A 107 31.68 11.47 -5.88
N ILE A 108 30.53 11.88 -6.42
CA ILE A 108 30.29 12.04 -7.86
C ILE A 108 30.21 13.54 -8.15
N GLN A 109 30.81 13.98 -9.26
CA GLN A 109 30.64 15.37 -9.72
C GLN A 109 29.15 15.67 -9.93
N ARG A 110 28.74 16.90 -9.56
CA ARG A 110 27.35 17.36 -9.61
C ARG A 110 26.63 16.88 -10.88
N PRO A 111 25.71 15.92 -10.79
CA PRO A 111 25.05 15.40 -11.97
C PRO A 111 24.14 16.46 -12.59
N PRO A 112 23.96 16.45 -13.92
CA PRO A 112 22.91 17.22 -14.57
C PRO A 112 21.55 16.91 -13.95
N VAL A 113 20.66 17.92 -13.88
CA VAL A 113 19.32 17.78 -13.29
C VAL A 113 18.56 16.55 -13.82
N PRO A 114 18.53 16.25 -15.13
CA PRO A 114 17.84 15.05 -15.63
C PRO A 114 18.38 13.73 -15.07
N LEU A 115 19.69 13.66 -14.78
CA LEU A 115 20.31 12.48 -14.19
C LEU A 115 19.94 12.34 -12.71
N MET A 116 19.88 13.45 -11.97
CA MET A 116 19.36 13.45 -10.59
C MET A 116 17.87 13.04 -10.55
N CYS A 117 17.07 13.52 -11.50
CA CYS A 117 15.68 13.09 -11.66
C CYS A 117 15.57 11.58 -11.88
N LEU A 118 16.47 10.98 -12.68
CA LEU A 118 16.52 9.53 -12.88
C LEU A 118 16.87 8.78 -11.58
N PHE A 119 17.83 9.27 -10.78
CA PHE A 119 18.18 8.66 -9.49
C PHE A 119 16.97 8.66 -8.54
N MET A 120 16.27 9.79 -8.47
CA MET A 120 15.08 9.95 -7.64
C MET A 120 13.91 9.09 -8.13
N TYR A 121 13.68 9.04 -9.44
CA TYR A 121 12.71 8.13 -10.05
C TYR A 121 12.99 6.67 -9.69
N LEU A 122 14.24 6.20 -9.87
CA LEU A 122 14.64 4.83 -9.53
C LEU A 122 14.45 4.53 -8.04
N SER A 123 14.84 5.47 -7.17
CA SER A 123 14.69 5.32 -5.72
C SER A 123 13.23 5.14 -5.30
N SER A 124 12.31 5.83 -5.97
CA SER A 124 10.87 5.75 -5.68
C SER A 124 10.16 4.61 -6.38
N GLN A 125 10.66 4.17 -7.54
CA GLN A 125 10.11 3.04 -8.26
C GLN A 125 10.26 1.71 -7.49
N SER A 126 11.23 1.60 -6.59
CA SER A 126 11.38 0.41 -5.74
C SER A 126 10.15 0.12 -4.88
N LEU A 127 9.43 1.16 -4.43
CA LEU A 127 8.26 1.02 -3.56
C LEU A 127 7.13 0.25 -4.26
N PRO A 128 6.70 0.60 -5.49
CA PRO A 128 5.79 -0.23 -6.26
C PRO A 128 6.24 -1.68 -6.45
N PHE A 129 7.54 -1.96 -6.60
CA PHE A 129 8.07 -3.32 -6.73
C PHE A 129 7.88 -4.12 -5.44
N PHE A 130 8.29 -3.57 -4.29
CA PHE A 130 8.06 -4.18 -2.97
C PHE A 130 6.57 -4.39 -2.70
N ASN A 131 5.77 -3.36 -2.93
CA ASN A 131 4.33 -3.40 -2.75
C ASN A 131 3.68 -4.50 -3.60
N THR A 132 4.04 -4.61 -4.88
CA THR A 132 3.43 -5.58 -5.79
C THR A 132 3.75 -6.99 -5.37
N ALA A 133 5.03 -7.30 -5.12
CA ALA A 133 5.46 -8.62 -4.73
C ALA A 133 4.78 -9.08 -3.43
N ASN A 134 4.80 -8.23 -2.40
CA ASN A 134 4.27 -8.55 -1.08
C ASN A 134 2.73 -8.63 -1.07
N MET A 135 2.06 -7.64 -1.66
CA MET A 135 0.61 -7.53 -1.65
C MET A 135 -0.04 -8.61 -2.53
N VAL A 136 0.43 -8.78 -3.78
CA VAL A 136 -0.17 -9.75 -4.70
C VAL A 136 0.07 -11.17 -4.22
N SER A 137 1.25 -11.48 -3.66
CA SER A 137 1.49 -12.78 -3.03
C SER A 137 0.59 -12.98 -1.80
N GLY A 138 0.44 -11.97 -0.96
CA GLY A 138 -0.46 -12.00 0.20
C GLY A 138 -1.92 -12.31 -0.16
N VAL A 139 -2.43 -11.69 -1.23
CA VAL A 139 -3.78 -11.96 -1.75
C VAL A 139 -3.91 -13.38 -2.32
N GLN A 140 -2.83 -13.94 -2.87
CA GLN A 140 -2.81 -15.35 -3.30
C GLN A 140 -2.79 -16.33 -2.12
N TYR A 141 -2.16 -15.97 -0.99
CA TYR A 141 -2.18 -16.81 0.23
C TYR A 141 -3.55 -16.83 0.91
N PHE A 142 -4.17 -15.66 1.01
CA PHE A 142 -5.39 -15.42 1.78
C PHE A 142 -6.50 -14.92 0.86
N GLN A 143 -6.96 -15.80 -0.04
CA GLN A 143 -7.94 -15.44 -1.07
C GLN A 143 -9.26 -14.94 -0.47
N ASP A 144 -9.72 -15.57 0.62
CA ASP A 144 -10.94 -15.16 1.31
C ASP A 144 -10.76 -13.82 2.04
N TYR A 145 -9.62 -13.63 2.71
CA TYR A 145 -9.30 -12.44 3.50
C TYR A 145 -8.39 -11.45 2.76
N SER A 146 -8.65 -11.27 1.46
CA SER A 146 -7.79 -10.44 0.60
C SER A 146 -7.78 -8.96 1.01
N GLY A 147 -8.88 -8.44 1.57
CA GLY A 147 -8.91 -7.05 2.04
C GLY A 147 -8.04 -6.85 3.28
N THR A 148 -8.08 -7.78 4.23
CA THR A 148 -7.34 -7.74 5.49
C THR A 148 -5.84 -7.81 5.24
N ILE A 149 -5.38 -8.75 4.40
CA ILE A 149 -3.95 -8.87 4.09
C ILE A 149 -3.42 -7.66 3.32
N VAL A 150 -4.18 -7.12 2.36
CA VAL A 150 -3.83 -5.87 1.67
C VAL A 150 -3.72 -4.73 2.68
N GLY A 151 -4.71 -4.60 3.56
CA GLY A 151 -4.74 -3.57 4.61
C GLY A 151 -3.52 -3.63 5.52
N ILE A 152 -3.10 -4.84 5.93
CA ILE A 152 -1.86 -5.06 6.69
C ILE A 152 -0.62 -4.63 5.89
N MET A 153 -0.47 -5.10 4.65
CA MET A 153 0.71 -4.82 3.81
C MET A 153 0.85 -3.32 3.51
N LYS A 154 -0.27 -2.67 3.20
CA LYS A 154 -0.33 -1.22 2.96
C LYS A 154 -0.21 -0.43 4.25
N GLY A 155 -0.73 -0.93 5.36
CA GLY A 155 -0.57 -0.34 6.70
C GLY A 155 0.90 -0.20 7.08
N PHE A 156 1.67 -1.29 7.02
CA PHE A 156 3.12 -1.25 7.26
C PHE A 156 3.87 -0.35 6.29
N GLY A 157 3.47 -0.33 5.01
CA GLY A 157 4.02 0.61 4.04
C GLY A 157 3.75 2.08 4.42
N GLY A 158 2.54 2.39 4.89
CA GLY A 158 2.14 3.74 5.29
C GLY A 158 2.81 4.26 6.56
N ILE A 159 3.22 3.38 7.48
CA ILE A 159 3.98 3.77 8.69
C ILE A 159 5.50 3.64 8.53
N SER A 160 5.99 3.16 7.38
CA SER A 160 7.42 2.92 7.14
C SER A 160 8.26 4.20 7.27
N GLY A 161 7.75 5.34 6.78
CA GLY A 161 8.44 6.63 6.91
C GLY A 161 8.69 7.02 8.36
N ALA A 162 7.68 6.92 9.22
CA ALA A 162 7.79 7.21 10.64
C ALA A 162 8.79 6.27 11.35
N ILE A 163 8.81 4.98 11.00
CA ILE A 163 9.77 4.02 11.53
C ILE A 163 11.21 4.41 11.17
N ILE A 164 11.44 4.71 9.88
CA ILE A 164 12.76 5.09 9.36
C ILE A 164 13.24 6.43 9.95
N ILE A 165 12.35 7.40 10.10
CA ILE A 165 12.66 8.68 10.77
C ILE A 165 13.02 8.45 12.24
N HIS A 166 12.29 7.59 12.95
CA HIS A 166 12.62 7.27 14.35
C HIS A 166 14.01 6.62 14.49
N VAL A 167 14.40 5.77 13.53
CA VAL A 167 15.77 5.22 13.47
C VAL A 167 16.78 6.35 13.25
N TYR A 168 16.51 7.26 12.32
CA TYR A 168 17.36 8.41 12.04
C TYR A 168 17.55 9.31 13.25
N ASP A 169 16.48 9.69 13.93
CA ASP A 169 16.56 10.55 15.12
C ASP A 169 17.30 9.89 16.29
N THR A 170 17.31 8.55 16.32
CA THR A 170 18.03 7.80 17.35
C THR A 170 19.55 7.73 17.10
N PHE A 171 19.98 7.59 15.83
CA PHE A 171 21.40 7.29 15.51
C PHE A 171 22.13 8.38 14.72
N TYR A 172 21.42 9.18 13.94
CA TYR A 172 22.00 10.05 12.91
C TYR A 172 21.39 11.47 12.92
N LYS A 173 20.70 11.87 13.99
CA LYS A 173 20.03 13.17 14.13
C LYS A 173 21.00 14.31 13.78
N GLY A 174 20.60 15.15 12.84
CA GLY A 174 21.39 16.29 12.35
C GLY A 174 22.30 16.00 11.16
N GLU A 175 22.37 14.76 10.67
CA GLU A 175 23.20 14.35 9.53
C GLU A 175 22.37 13.78 8.36
N PRO A 176 21.69 14.62 7.57
CA PRO A 176 20.76 14.17 6.52
C PRO A 176 21.44 13.41 5.37
N SER A 177 22.76 13.53 5.20
CA SER A 177 23.51 12.68 4.26
C SER A 177 23.54 11.22 4.73
N LYS A 178 23.70 10.96 6.03
CA LYS A 178 23.62 9.60 6.58
C LYS A 178 22.22 9.01 6.46
N PHE A 179 21.18 9.85 6.47
CA PHE A 179 19.80 9.42 6.19
C PHE A 179 19.64 8.83 4.78
N LEU A 180 20.18 9.51 3.76
CA LEU A 180 20.16 8.99 2.38
C LEU A 180 20.92 7.66 2.25
N LEU A 181 22.07 7.53 2.91
CA LEU A 181 22.81 6.27 2.94
C LEU A 181 22.02 5.16 3.64
N MET A 182 21.32 5.48 4.73
CA MET A 182 20.44 4.54 5.42
C MET A 182 19.30 4.07 4.51
N LEU A 183 18.67 4.97 3.73
CA LEU A 183 17.66 4.61 2.74
C LEU A 183 18.23 3.75 1.59
N ALA A 184 19.50 3.89 1.25
CA ALA A 184 20.14 3.03 0.25
C ALA A 184 20.40 1.61 0.80
N LEU A 185 20.84 1.51 2.06
CA LEU A 185 21.34 0.25 2.63
C LEU A 185 20.26 -0.55 3.35
N LEU A 186 19.46 0.08 4.21
CA LEU A 186 18.54 -0.63 5.10
C LEU A 186 17.40 -1.34 4.35
N PRO A 187 16.62 -0.70 3.46
CA PRO A 187 15.55 -1.39 2.72
C PRO A 187 16.11 -2.48 1.81
N THR A 188 17.25 -2.20 1.17
CA THR A 188 17.95 -3.15 0.29
C THR A 188 18.39 -4.38 1.06
N PHE A 189 19.08 -4.21 2.19
CA PHE A 189 19.58 -5.31 3.01
C PHE A 189 18.44 -6.19 3.52
N ILE A 190 17.40 -5.58 4.11
CA ILE A 190 16.23 -6.30 4.63
C ILE A 190 15.56 -7.08 3.49
N THR A 191 15.41 -6.48 2.31
CA THR A 191 14.81 -7.15 1.16
C THR A 191 15.65 -8.33 0.67
N LEU A 192 16.97 -8.17 0.52
CA LEU A 192 17.84 -9.25 0.05
C LEU A 192 17.86 -10.45 0.99
N VAL A 193 17.81 -10.21 2.31
CA VAL A 193 17.76 -11.28 3.32
C VAL A 193 16.43 -12.02 3.30
N LEU A 194 15.32 -11.31 3.07
CA LEU A 194 13.97 -11.85 3.24
C LEU A 194 13.29 -12.29 1.94
N MET A 195 13.76 -11.86 0.78
CA MET A 195 13.07 -12.06 -0.51
C MET A 195 12.79 -13.53 -0.83
N LEU A 196 13.68 -14.45 -0.42
CA LEU A 196 13.53 -15.88 -0.69
C LEU A 196 12.42 -16.54 0.15
N LEU A 197 11.98 -15.90 1.23
CA LEU A 197 10.86 -16.36 2.05
C LEU A 197 9.51 -16.03 1.39
N VAL A 198 9.46 -15.02 0.51
CA VAL A 198 8.25 -14.60 -0.20
C VAL A 198 8.04 -15.48 -1.43
N LYS A 199 7.26 -16.55 -1.26
CA LYS A 199 6.91 -17.52 -2.29
C LYS A 199 5.40 -17.72 -2.34
N ILE A 200 4.86 -18.07 -3.51
CA ILE A 200 3.43 -18.35 -3.69
C ILE A 200 3.08 -19.68 -3.00
N TYR A 201 2.22 -19.64 -1.98
CA TYR A 201 1.63 -20.83 -1.36
C TYR A 201 0.14 -20.87 -1.67
N LYS A 202 -0.32 -21.91 -2.37
CA LYS A 202 -1.74 -22.23 -2.51
C LYS A 202 -2.12 -23.23 -1.41
N THR A 203 -2.53 -22.75 -0.24
CA THR A 203 -2.96 -23.63 0.87
C THR A 203 -4.21 -23.06 1.52
N ASN A 204 -5.34 -23.76 1.39
CA ASN A 204 -6.60 -23.38 2.00
C ASN A 204 -6.63 -23.96 3.43
N THR A 205 -6.25 -23.18 4.45
CA THR A 205 -6.31 -23.61 5.86
C THR A 205 -7.44 -22.87 6.58
N GLY A 206 -8.27 -23.60 7.32
CA GLY A 206 -9.59 -23.14 7.76
C GLY A 206 -9.67 -22.08 8.87
N ASP A 207 -8.56 -21.49 9.36
CA ASP A 207 -8.61 -20.45 10.43
C ASP A 207 -7.59 -19.32 10.23
N ASP A 208 -7.45 -18.88 8.98
CA ASP A 208 -6.59 -17.73 8.64
C ASP A 208 -7.04 -16.45 9.34
N LYS A 209 -8.36 -16.30 9.53
CA LYS A 209 -8.99 -15.12 10.14
C LYS A 209 -8.42 -14.77 11.50
N LYS A 210 -8.26 -15.77 12.38
CA LYS A 210 -7.78 -15.55 13.75
C LYS A 210 -6.41 -14.89 13.75
N HIS A 211 -5.47 -15.42 12.96
CA HIS A 211 -4.11 -14.92 12.91
C HIS A 211 -4.01 -13.57 12.17
N LEU A 212 -4.76 -13.39 11.08
CA LEU A 212 -4.85 -12.11 10.36
C LEU A 212 -5.42 -10.98 11.23
N ASN A 213 -6.39 -11.28 12.09
CA ASN A 213 -6.92 -10.31 13.04
C ASN A 213 -5.86 -9.86 14.06
N ILE A 214 -5.05 -10.81 14.55
CA ILE A 214 -3.95 -10.49 15.47
C ILE A 214 -2.91 -9.62 14.77
N PHE A 215 -2.51 -9.95 13.53
CA PHE A 215 -1.60 -9.10 12.75
C PHE A 215 -2.16 -7.70 12.52
N SER A 216 -3.45 -7.58 12.17
CA SER A 216 -4.12 -6.29 11.98
C SER A 216 -4.09 -5.43 13.25
N ALA A 217 -4.42 -6.02 14.40
CA ALA A 217 -4.34 -5.34 15.69
C ALA A 217 -2.91 -4.89 16.00
N PHE A 218 -1.91 -5.69 15.61
CA PHE A 218 -0.50 -5.36 15.80
C PHE A 218 -0.06 -4.13 14.99
N VAL A 219 -0.46 -4.03 13.72
CA VAL A 219 -0.16 -2.85 12.90
C VAL A 219 -0.76 -1.59 13.51
N LEU A 220 -2.01 -1.66 13.97
CA LEU A 220 -2.69 -0.54 14.63
C LEU A 220 -2.01 -0.16 15.96
N PHE A 221 -1.55 -1.14 16.73
CA PHE A 221 -0.80 -0.89 17.95
C PHE A 221 0.51 -0.15 17.68
N ILE A 222 1.28 -0.58 16.67
CA ILE A 222 2.52 0.11 16.26
C ILE A 222 2.21 1.53 15.77
N ALA A 223 1.16 1.72 14.96
CA ALA A 223 0.77 3.04 14.49
C ALA A 223 0.39 3.99 15.64
N GLY A 224 -0.39 3.51 16.62
CA GLY A 224 -0.73 4.27 17.82
C GLY A 224 0.49 4.57 18.69
N TYR A 225 1.41 3.62 18.80
CA TYR A 225 2.69 3.82 19.49
C TYR A 225 3.54 4.91 18.84
N LEU A 226 3.73 4.87 17.51
CA LEU A 226 4.46 5.89 16.76
C LEU A 226 3.79 7.27 16.88
N MET A 227 2.46 7.32 16.84
CA MET A 227 1.71 8.56 17.06
C MET A 227 2.03 9.18 18.43
N ILE A 228 2.01 8.38 19.49
CA ILE A 228 2.32 8.86 20.85
C ILE A 228 3.74 9.40 20.89
N ILE A 229 4.73 8.71 20.30
CA ILE A 229 6.11 9.20 20.26
C ILE A 229 6.22 10.51 19.49
N ILE A 230 5.63 10.61 18.30
CA ILE A 230 5.69 11.82 17.47
C ILE A 230 5.11 13.02 18.21
N ILE A 231 3.95 12.84 18.87
CA ILE A 231 3.33 13.89 19.69
C ILE A 231 4.23 14.27 20.88
N LEU A 232 4.80 13.28 21.58
CA LEU A 232 5.69 13.54 22.71
C LEU A 232 6.98 14.26 22.29
N GLU A 233 7.59 13.87 21.17
CA GLU A 233 8.78 14.53 20.61
C GLU A 233 8.46 15.99 20.28
N ASN A 234 7.31 16.24 19.65
CA ASN A 234 6.90 17.59 19.28
C ASN A 234 6.61 18.50 20.48
N ILE A 235 6.13 17.95 21.61
CA ILE A 235 5.82 18.74 22.82
C ILE A 235 7.06 18.91 23.71
N PHE A 236 7.82 17.83 23.94
CA PHE A 236 8.82 17.78 25.00
C PHE A 236 10.27 17.71 24.52
N SER A 237 10.54 17.51 23.22
CA SER A 237 11.88 17.26 22.68
C SER A 237 12.62 16.16 23.45
N LEU A 238 12.41 14.89 23.08
CA LEU A 238 12.86 13.78 23.90
C LEU A 238 14.39 13.74 24.03
N PRO A 239 14.91 13.42 25.22
CA PRO A 239 16.34 13.22 25.40
C PRO A 239 16.81 11.93 24.70
N LEU A 240 18.12 11.81 24.51
CA LEU A 240 18.74 10.71 23.74
C LEU A 240 18.50 9.33 24.38
N TRP A 241 18.38 9.24 25.70
CA TRP A 241 18.05 7.99 26.39
C TRP A 241 16.61 7.54 26.09
N ALA A 242 15.67 8.48 25.97
CA ALA A 242 14.29 8.20 25.62
C ALA A 242 14.17 7.76 24.14
N HIS A 243 14.94 8.36 23.24
CA HIS A 243 15.07 7.89 21.85
C HIS A 243 15.57 6.44 21.79
N LYS A 244 16.63 6.09 22.52
CA LYS A 244 17.14 4.70 22.59
C LYS A 244 16.12 3.72 23.18
N PHE A 245 15.43 4.11 24.26
CA PHE A 245 14.41 3.27 24.89
C PHE A 245 13.23 3.00 23.95
N THR A 246 12.68 4.06 23.36
CA THR A 246 11.56 3.96 22.40
C THR A 246 11.98 3.17 21.15
N PHE A 247 13.18 3.40 20.62
CA PHE A 247 13.69 2.59 19.51
C PHE A 247 13.81 1.10 19.86
N THR A 248 14.29 0.78 21.06
CA THR A 248 14.40 -0.62 21.52
C THR A 248 13.01 -1.26 21.61
N LEU A 249 12.01 -0.54 22.15
CA LEU A 249 10.64 -1.01 22.19
C LEU A 249 10.05 -1.19 20.79
N LEU A 250 10.31 -0.28 19.85
CA LEU A 250 9.90 -0.40 18.46
C LEU A 250 10.45 -1.68 17.81
N LEU A 251 11.73 -2.00 18.03
CA LEU A 251 12.33 -3.23 17.51
C LEU A 251 11.65 -4.49 18.08
N LEU A 252 11.33 -4.51 19.38
CA LEU A 252 10.59 -5.61 19.99
C LEU A 252 9.19 -5.77 19.38
N LEU A 253 8.50 -4.64 19.15
CA LEU A 253 7.19 -4.64 18.50
C LEU A 253 7.27 -5.14 17.06
N LEU A 254 8.28 -4.73 16.29
CA LEU A 254 8.49 -5.21 14.92
C LEU A 254 8.91 -6.69 14.85
N ALA A 255 9.57 -7.22 15.88
CA ALA A 255 9.95 -8.63 15.93
C ALA A 255 8.78 -9.56 16.34
N SER A 256 7.81 -9.05 17.10
CA SER A 256 6.69 -9.84 17.63
C SER A 256 5.81 -10.60 16.61
N PRO A 257 5.60 -10.14 15.34
CA PRO A 257 4.81 -10.88 14.35
C PRO A 257 5.40 -12.28 14.07
N LEU A 258 6.70 -12.45 14.29
CA LEU A 258 7.37 -13.75 14.15
C LEU A 258 6.81 -14.80 15.12
N GLY A 259 6.56 -14.43 16.37
CA GLY A 259 5.97 -15.36 17.35
C GLY A 259 4.56 -15.79 16.96
N ILE A 260 3.78 -14.89 16.36
CA ILE A 260 2.45 -15.17 15.84
C ILE A 260 2.53 -16.13 14.65
N ALA A 261 3.47 -15.91 13.73
CA ALA A 261 3.67 -16.78 12.57
C ALA A 261 4.09 -18.20 12.96
N ILE A 262 5.00 -18.34 13.93
CA ILE A 262 5.42 -19.65 14.45
C ILE A 262 4.22 -20.38 15.08
N LYS A 263 3.41 -19.67 15.88
CA LYS A 263 2.20 -20.25 16.49
C LYS A 263 1.19 -20.67 15.43
N ALA A 264 0.93 -19.82 14.43
CA ALA A 264 0.00 -20.12 13.34
C ALA A 264 0.45 -21.34 12.52
N GLN A 265 1.75 -21.44 12.23
CA GLN A 265 2.31 -22.59 11.54
C GLN A 265 2.19 -23.88 12.34
N ASN A 266 2.38 -23.82 13.67
CA ASN A 266 2.18 -24.96 14.54
C ASN A 266 0.71 -25.39 14.60
N ASP A 267 -0.22 -24.43 14.66
CA ASP A 267 -1.67 -24.68 14.65
C ASP A 267 -2.10 -25.33 13.31
N ASP A 268 -1.59 -24.83 12.17
CA ASP A 268 -1.81 -25.43 10.84
C ASP A 268 -1.24 -26.86 10.75
N SER A 269 -0.04 -27.08 11.29
CA SER A 269 0.62 -28.40 11.28
C SER A 269 -0.15 -29.44 12.09
N LYS A 270 -0.68 -29.04 13.27
CA LYS A 270 -1.51 -29.92 14.11
C LYS A 270 -2.79 -30.33 13.40
N ARG A 271 -3.49 -29.37 12.78
CA ARG A 271 -4.73 -29.65 12.03
C ARG A 271 -4.50 -30.57 10.86
N PHE A 272 -3.42 -30.35 10.11
CA PHE A 272 -3.05 -31.24 9.02
C PHE A 272 -2.86 -32.68 9.52
N LEU A 273 -2.18 -32.87 10.65
CA LEU A 273 -2.01 -34.20 11.26
C LEU A 273 -3.35 -34.80 11.72
N GLU A 274 -4.26 -34.02 12.30
CA GLU A 274 -5.59 -34.47 12.73
C GLU A 274 -6.47 -34.92 11.55
N THR A 275 -6.46 -34.18 10.43
CA THR A 275 -7.18 -34.57 9.20
C THR A 275 -6.64 -35.88 8.63
N PHE A 276 -5.32 -36.02 8.51
CA PHE A 276 -4.68 -37.26 8.03
C PHE A 276 -4.99 -38.46 8.93
N SER A 277 -4.98 -38.25 10.25
CA SER A 277 -5.33 -39.29 11.21
C SER A 277 -6.77 -39.76 11.05
N SER A 278 -7.70 -38.81 10.85
CA SER A 278 -9.12 -39.09 10.67
C SER A 278 -9.42 -39.81 9.34
N GLU A 279 -8.79 -39.39 8.24
CA GLU A 279 -8.90 -40.08 6.95
C GLU A 279 -8.32 -41.50 7.00
N SER A 280 -7.20 -41.71 7.70
CA SER A 280 -6.62 -43.04 7.89
C SER A 280 -7.50 -43.98 8.73
N SER A 281 -8.24 -43.45 9.71
CA SER A 281 -9.22 -44.24 10.47
C SER A 281 -10.44 -44.62 9.64
N VAL A 282 -10.93 -43.73 8.76
CA VAL A 282 -12.05 -44.03 7.86
C VAL A 282 -11.65 -45.03 6.78
N ALA A 283 -10.42 -44.97 6.26
CA ALA A 283 -9.90 -45.95 5.31
C ALA A 283 -9.73 -47.36 5.93
N ASN A 284 -9.40 -47.45 7.22
CA ASN A 284 -9.29 -48.73 7.94
C ASN A 284 -10.66 -49.37 8.23
N ASP A 285 -11.75 -48.59 8.33
CA ASP A 285 -13.11 -49.11 8.52
C ASP A 285 -13.74 -49.69 7.24
N ILE A 286 -13.16 -49.42 6.05
CA ILE A 286 -13.66 -49.92 4.75
C ILE A 286 -12.97 -51.24 4.33
N ALA A 287 -11.96 -51.72 5.07
CA ALA A 287 -11.16 -52.89 4.70
C ALA A 287 -11.82 -54.27 4.93
N TYR A 288 -13.10 -54.35 5.30
CA TYR A 288 -13.82 -55.61 5.44
C TYR A 288 -15.22 -55.55 4.80
N HIS A 289 -15.30 -55.46 3.48
CA HIS A 289 -16.39 -56.08 2.74
C HIS A 289 -15.92 -56.60 1.39
N GLU A 290 -16.32 -57.84 1.09
CA GLU A 290 -15.85 -58.72 0.04
C GLU A 290 -15.95 -58.15 -1.38
N LEU A 291 -14.96 -58.49 -2.21
CA LEU A 291 -15.04 -58.47 -3.67
C LEU A 291 -16.15 -59.41 -4.17
N PRO A 292 -16.90 -58.99 -5.19
CA PRO A 292 -17.12 -59.89 -6.32
C PRO A 292 -16.70 -59.28 -7.65
N SER A 293 -16.10 -60.15 -8.45
CA SER A 293 -15.75 -59.99 -9.86
C SER A 293 -16.94 -59.58 -10.73
N CYS A 294 -16.79 -58.55 -11.56
CA CYS A 294 -17.40 -58.51 -12.88
C CYS A 294 -16.67 -57.52 -13.78
N GLU A 295 -16.17 -58.02 -14.91
CA GLU A 295 -15.67 -57.24 -16.04
C GLU A 295 -16.81 -56.36 -16.59
N GLY A 296 -16.53 -55.06 -16.68
CA GLY A 296 -17.36 -54.09 -17.36
C GLY A 296 -16.51 -52.89 -17.74
N GLN A 297 -15.99 -52.90 -18.95
CA GLN A 297 -15.36 -51.75 -19.59
C GLN A 297 -16.31 -50.54 -19.49
N VAL A 298 -15.94 -49.55 -18.69
CA VAL A 298 -16.48 -48.20 -18.82
C VAL A 298 -15.30 -47.30 -19.15
N ASN A 299 -15.43 -46.69 -20.32
CA ASN A 299 -14.41 -45.89 -21.00
C ASN A 299 -13.90 -44.76 -20.11
N VAL A 300 -12.64 -44.87 -19.68
CA VAL A 300 -11.86 -43.73 -19.17
C VAL A 300 -11.40 -42.93 -20.39
N ALA A 301 -12.27 -42.06 -20.87
CA ALA A 301 -11.95 -41.08 -21.88
C ALA A 301 -12.62 -39.76 -21.49
N LEU A 302 -11.76 -38.77 -21.20
CA LEU A 302 -12.04 -37.33 -21.22
C LEU A 302 -12.88 -36.76 -20.06
N ASP A 303 -12.30 -36.72 -18.86
CA ASP A 303 -12.64 -35.70 -17.85
C ASP A 303 -11.44 -34.76 -17.62
N ASP A 304 -10.74 -34.40 -18.71
CA ASP A 304 -9.70 -33.36 -18.75
C ASP A 304 -10.30 -31.95 -19.02
N GLU A 305 -11.61 -31.77 -18.78
CA GLU A 305 -12.34 -30.50 -18.96
C GLU A 305 -12.71 -29.82 -17.61
N VAL A 306 -11.80 -29.82 -16.64
CA VAL A 306 -11.78 -28.81 -15.56
C VAL A 306 -10.47 -28.03 -15.60
N LEU A 307 -10.20 -27.46 -16.78
CA LEU A 307 -9.28 -26.34 -16.92
C LEU A 307 -10.12 -25.14 -17.37
N PHE A 308 -9.77 -23.95 -16.90
CA PHE A 308 -10.28 -22.62 -17.28
C PHE A 308 -11.42 -22.00 -16.45
N ASP A 309 -11.06 -21.42 -15.29
CA ASP A 309 -11.45 -20.03 -14.94
C ASP A 309 -10.48 -19.33 -13.94
N GLU A 310 -9.18 -19.70 -13.91
CA GLU A 310 -8.14 -18.96 -13.14
C GLU A 310 -7.48 -17.83 -13.97
N GLU A 311 -7.84 -17.66 -15.25
CA GLU A 311 -7.26 -16.65 -16.14
C GLU A 311 -7.99 -15.31 -16.01
N GLY A 312 -7.75 -14.63 -14.89
CA GLY A 312 -8.14 -13.22 -14.73
C GLY A 312 -7.70 -12.36 -15.92
N MET A 313 -8.48 -11.33 -16.23
CA MET A 313 -8.24 -10.43 -17.36
C MET A 313 -6.82 -9.85 -17.33
N ASN A 314 -6.21 -9.72 -18.50
CA ASN A 314 -4.98 -8.92 -18.64
C ASN A 314 -5.31 -7.42 -18.71
N LEU A 315 -4.28 -6.56 -18.68
CA LEU A 315 -4.48 -5.10 -18.65
C LEU A 315 -5.28 -4.59 -19.86
N LEU A 316 -4.98 -5.06 -21.07
CA LEU A 316 -5.64 -4.59 -22.29
C LEU A 316 -7.12 -4.99 -22.28
N GLN A 317 -7.42 -6.23 -21.90
CA GLN A 317 -8.79 -6.70 -21.72
C GLN A 317 -9.53 -5.88 -20.67
N ALA A 318 -8.89 -5.62 -19.52
CA ALA A 318 -9.48 -4.80 -18.46
C ALA A 318 -9.82 -3.39 -18.96
N MET A 319 -8.91 -2.73 -19.68
CA MET A 319 -9.11 -1.39 -20.28
C MET A 319 -10.25 -1.34 -21.30
N CYS A 320 -10.62 -2.46 -21.92
CA CYS A 320 -11.79 -2.54 -22.79
C CYS A 320 -13.13 -2.66 -22.03
N THR A 321 -13.11 -2.80 -20.70
CA THR A 321 -14.33 -2.93 -19.90
C THR A 321 -14.81 -1.59 -19.35
N VAL A 322 -16.13 -1.44 -19.24
CA VAL A 322 -16.76 -0.30 -18.55
C VAL A 322 -16.35 -0.23 -17.08
N ASN A 323 -16.18 -1.39 -16.42
CA ASN A 323 -15.85 -1.46 -15.00
C ASN A 323 -14.48 -0.82 -14.70
N PHE A 324 -13.50 -0.97 -15.61
CA PHE A 324 -12.20 -0.32 -15.49
C PHE A 324 -12.33 1.19 -15.51
N TRP A 325 -13.06 1.75 -16.48
CA TRP A 325 -13.21 3.20 -16.59
C TRP A 325 -14.06 3.81 -15.48
N LEU A 326 -15.10 3.11 -15.00
CA LEU A 326 -15.85 3.53 -13.81
C LEU A 326 -14.93 3.66 -12.59
N LEU A 327 -14.08 2.65 -12.37
CA LEU A 327 -13.14 2.66 -11.26
C LEU A 327 -12.05 3.72 -11.47
N PHE A 328 -11.47 3.82 -12.66
CA PHE A 328 -10.44 4.80 -13.02
C PHE A 328 -10.92 6.24 -12.79
N ILE A 329 -12.11 6.61 -13.31
CA ILE A 329 -12.66 7.96 -13.15
C ILE A 329 -13.04 8.22 -11.68
N ALA A 330 -13.60 7.23 -10.97
CA ALA A 330 -13.84 7.35 -9.54
C ALA A 330 -12.54 7.61 -8.76
N MET A 331 -11.40 7.06 -9.20
CA MET A 331 -10.09 7.30 -8.61
C MET A 331 -9.49 8.67 -8.94
N ILE A 332 -9.78 9.25 -10.12
CA ILE A 332 -9.44 10.65 -10.41
C ILE A 332 -10.09 11.56 -9.37
N CYS A 333 -11.39 11.35 -9.11
CA CYS A 333 -12.15 12.11 -8.12
C CYS A 333 -11.70 11.81 -6.68
N GLY A 334 -11.52 10.53 -6.36
CA GLY A 334 -11.10 10.03 -5.05
C GLY A 334 -9.67 10.45 -4.69
N MET A 335 -8.73 9.65 -5.18
CA MET A 335 -7.30 9.75 -4.87
C MET A 335 -6.71 11.07 -5.37
N GLY A 336 -7.12 11.56 -6.54
CA GLY A 336 -6.68 12.87 -7.02
C GLY A 336 -7.03 14.02 -6.08
N SER A 337 -8.22 13.99 -5.46
CA SER A 337 -8.62 15.02 -4.49
C SER A 337 -7.83 14.93 -3.19
N THR A 338 -7.52 13.71 -2.72
CA THR A 338 -6.70 13.52 -1.51
C THR A 338 -5.27 14.00 -1.71
N LEU A 339 -4.67 13.69 -2.87
CA LEU A 339 -3.33 14.19 -3.23
C LEU A 339 -3.31 15.71 -3.37
N ALA A 340 -4.38 16.30 -3.92
CA ALA A 340 -4.50 17.75 -3.99
C ALA A 340 -4.55 18.41 -2.59
N VAL A 341 -5.21 17.79 -1.60
CA VAL A 341 -5.17 18.27 -0.20
C VAL A 341 -3.76 18.20 0.35
N ILE A 342 -3.07 17.05 0.22
CA ILE A 342 -1.72 16.85 0.76
C ILE A 342 -0.75 17.88 0.17
N ASN A 343 -0.77 18.08 -1.15
CA ASN A 343 0.16 18.96 -1.84
C ASN A 343 -0.02 20.44 -1.49
N ASN A 344 -1.25 20.85 -1.15
CA ASN A 344 -1.54 22.23 -0.76
C ASN A 344 -1.65 22.42 0.76
N LEU A 345 -1.43 21.38 1.56
CA LEU A 345 -1.68 21.41 3.01
C LEU A 345 -0.91 22.51 3.73
N SER A 346 0.34 22.77 3.31
CA SER A 346 1.14 23.86 3.86
C SER A 346 0.58 25.24 3.53
N GLN A 347 0.16 25.47 2.28
CA GLN A 347 -0.42 26.74 1.85
C GLN A 347 -1.78 26.98 2.53
N MET A 348 -2.59 25.92 2.67
CA MET A 348 -3.86 25.96 3.38
C MET A 348 -3.65 26.32 4.85
N GLY A 349 -2.68 25.70 5.52
CA GLY A 349 -2.31 26.03 6.89
C GLY A 349 -1.89 27.50 7.03
N GLN A 350 -1.00 27.97 6.15
CA GLN A 350 -0.53 29.35 6.15
C GLN A 350 -1.66 30.37 5.95
N SER A 351 -2.59 30.12 5.01
CA SER A 351 -3.75 30.98 4.79
C SER A 351 -4.67 31.11 6.02
N LEU A 352 -4.65 30.11 6.91
CA LEU A 352 -5.42 30.06 8.15
C LEU A 352 -4.59 30.47 9.38
N ASN A 353 -3.39 31.01 9.18
CA ASN A 353 -2.43 31.42 10.21
C ASN A 353 -1.88 30.28 11.08
N TYR A 354 -1.80 29.05 10.55
CA TYR A 354 -1.16 27.94 11.24
C TYR A 354 0.36 28.09 11.16
N THR A 355 1.04 27.75 12.25
CA THR A 355 2.50 27.68 12.30
C THR A 355 3.03 26.49 11.48
N SER A 356 4.31 26.54 11.10
CA SER A 356 4.98 25.43 10.43
C SER A 356 4.96 24.14 11.27
N VAL A 357 5.01 24.26 12.60
CA VAL A 357 4.91 23.13 13.53
C VAL A 357 3.52 22.48 13.46
N GLU A 358 2.45 23.27 13.44
CA GLU A 358 1.08 22.76 13.31
C GLU A 358 0.84 22.06 11.97
N VAL A 359 1.37 22.62 10.87
CA VAL A 359 1.31 21.98 9.55
C VAL A 359 2.08 20.66 9.53
N ASN A 360 3.29 20.61 10.10
CA ASN A 360 4.08 19.38 10.18
C ASN A 360 3.38 18.30 11.03
N ASN A 361 2.69 18.70 12.11
CA ASN A 361 1.87 17.80 12.91
C ASN A 361 0.69 17.23 12.10
N LEU A 362 0.03 18.05 11.29
CA LEU A 362 -1.03 17.60 10.39
C LEU A 362 -0.54 16.57 9.37
N VAL A 363 0.61 16.79 8.75
CA VAL A 363 1.24 15.84 7.81
C VAL A 363 1.56 14.51 8.52
N SER A 364 2.07 14.58 9.75
CA SER A 364 2.37 13.38 10.54
C SER A 364 1.10 12.60 10.89
N LEU A 365 0.06 13.31 11.35
CA LEU A 365 -1.25 12.73 11.65
C LEU A 365 -1.89 12.10 10.41
N TRP A 366 -1.75 12.71 9.23
CA TRP A 366 -2.25 12.16 7.97
C TRP A 366 -1.80 10.73 7.75
N SER A 367 -0.52 10.45 7.97
CA SER A 367 0.05 9.11 7.77
C SER A 367 -0.56 8.06 8.72
N ILE A 368 -0.79 8.44 9.98
CA ILE A 368 -1.36 7.57 11.02
C ILE A 368 -2.84 7.29 10.72
N TRP A 369 -3.63 8.32 10.43
CA TRP A 369 -5.04 8.17 10.07
C TRP A 369 -5.21 7.41 8.75
N GLY A 370 -4.29 7.59 7.80
CA GLY A 370 -4.19 6.78 6.59
C GLY A 370 -3.88 5.32 6.88
N CYS A 371 -2.99 5.02 7.84
CA CYS A 371 -2.75 3.64 8.30
C CYS A 371 -4.02 3.02 8.91
N LEU A 372 -4.75 3.79 9.73
CA LEU A 372 -6.02 3.34 10.30
C LEU A 372 -7.05 3.03 9.20
N GLY A 373 -7.15 3.88 8.18
CA GLY A 373 -7.99 3.64 7.00
C GLY A 373 -7.61 2.36 6.25
N ARG A 374 -6.31 2.16 5.98
CA ARG A 374 -5.79 0.97 5.26
C ARG A 374 -6.14 -0.33 5.96
N VAL A 375 -5.79 -0.45 7.24
CA VAL A 375 -6.05 -1.67 8.02
C VAL A 375 -7.54 -1.83 8.32
N GLY A 376 -8.19 -0.75 8.73
CA GLY A 376 -9.60 -0.73 9.13
C GLY A 376 -10.55 -1.10 7.99
N PHE A 377 -10.41 -0.46 6.82
CA PHE A 377 -11.27 -0.76 5.67
C PHE A 377 -10.87 -2.04 4.94
N GLY A 378 -9.59 -2.44 5.01
CA GLY A 378 -9.18 -3.79 4.61
C GLY A 378 -9.96 -4.86 5.37
N TYR A 379 -9.92 -4.81 6.71
CA TYR A 379 -10.67 -5.71 7.58
C TYR A 379 -12.19 -5.59 7.41
N LEU A 380 -12.71 -4.37 7.41
CA LEU A 380 -14.16 -4.10 7.30
C LEU A 380 -14.71 -4.64 5.97
N SER A 381 -13.94 -4.54 4.89
CA SER A 381 -14.37 -5.04 3.58
C SER A 381 -14.52 -6.56 3.53
N ASP A 382 -13.61 -7.31 4.15
CA ASP A 382 -13.78 -8.75 4.29
C ASP A 382 -14.94 -9.07 5.24
N TYR A 383 -15.03 -8.39 6.38
CA TYR A 383 -16.10 -8.63 7.35
C TYR A 383 -17.50 -8.44 6.75
N LEU A 384 -17.73 -7.36 6.00
CA LEU A 384 -19.02 -7.10 5.35
C LEU A 384 -19.29 -8.06 4.19
N LEU A 385 -18.25 -8.45 3.44
CA LEU A 385 -18.39 -9.44 2.38
C LEU A 385 -18.84 -10.79 2.94
N HIS A 386 -18.14 -11.33 3.95
CA HIS A 386 -18.46 -12.64 4.52
C HIS A 386 -19.77 -12.64 5.32
N LYS A 387 -20.03 -11.60 6.11
CA LYS A 387 -21.20 -11.58 7.01
C LYS A 387 -22.48 -11.15 6.32
N ARG A 388 -22.40 -10.26 5.32
CA ARG A 388 -23.56 -9.63 4.69
C ARG A 388 -23.62 -9.78 3.17
N GLY A 389 -22.63 -10.41 2.53
CA GLY A 389 -22.55 -10.49 1.06
C GLY A 389 -22.49 -9.12 0.39
N LEU A 390 -22.00 -8.09 1.10
CA LEU A 390 -21.94 -6.73 0.55
C LEU A 390 -20.74 -6.59 -0.36
N ALA A 391 -21.00 -6.23 -1.61
CA ALA A 391 -19.96 -5.98 -2.61
C ALA A 391 -19.06 -4.79 -2.19
N ARG A 392 -17.75 -4.97 -2.30
CA ARG A 392 -16.73 -3.96 -1.89
C ARG A 392 -16.90 -2.59 -2.55
N PRO A 393 -17.40 -2.44 -3.80
CA PRO A 393 -17.68 -1.12 -4.37
C PRO A 393 -18.69 -0.28 -3.58
N LEU A 394 -19.55 -0.89 -2.75
CA LEU A 394 -20.40 -0.13 -1.83
C LEU A 394 -19.56 0.59 -0.77
N LEU A 395 -18.54 -0.08 -0.22
CA LEU A 395 -17.62 0.55 0.73
C LEU A 395 -16.79 1.65 0.06
N LEU A 396 -16.45 1.49 -1.23
CA LEU A 396 -15.83 2.55 -2.00
C LEU A 396 -16.75 3.77 -2.11
N ALA A 397 -18.03 3.57 -2.42
CA ALA A 397 -19.01 4.65 -2.47
C ALA A 397 -19.18 5.35 -1.10
N THR A 398 -19.27 4.59 0.00
CA THR A 398 -19.35 5.19 1.34
C THR A 398 -18.09 5.97 1.70
N THR A 399 -16.90 5.47 1.30
CA THR A 399 -15.63 6.17 1.51
C THR A 399 -15.63 7.51 0.76
N LEU A 400 -16.03 7.53 -0.51
CA LEU A 400 -16.13 8.76 -1.28
C LEU A 400 -17.19 9.72 -0.71
N ALA A 401 -18.32 9.20 -0.20
CA ALA A 401 -19.32 10.02 0.48
C ALA A 401 -18.77 10.68 1.76
N THR A 402 -18.01 9.94 2.58
CA THR A 402 -17.33 10.51 3.75
C THR A 402 -16.27 11.54 3.34
N MET A 403 -15.57 11.31 2.22
CA MET A 403 -14.59 12.25 1.68
C MET A 403 -15.21 13.59 1.27
N ILE A 404 -16.44 13.60 0.74
CA ILE A 404 -17.21 14.83 0.46
C ILE A 404 -17.36 15.66 1.74
N ILE A 405 -17.70 15.02 2.87
CA ILE A 405 -17.82 15.70 4.17
C ILE A 405 -16.46 16.30 4.55
N GLY A 406 -15.36 15.55 4.39
CA GLY A 406 -14.01 16.04 4.64
C GLY A 406 -13.68 17.31 3.84
N HIS A 407 -13.95 17.32 2.53
CA HIS A 407 -13.72 18.49 1.67
C HIS A 407 -14.58 19.69 2.08
N ILE A 408 -15.85 19.48 2.44
CA ILE A 408 -16.72 20.56 2.93
C ILE A 408 -16.19 21.13 4.25
N VAL A 409 -15.75 20.28 5.18
CA VAL A 409 -15.17 20.70 6.47
C VAL A 409 -13.91 21.55 6.25
N ILE A 410 -13.05 21.18 5.29
CA ILE A 410 -11.89 21.99 4.89
C ILE A 410 -12.33 23.32 4.27
N ALA A 411 -13.35 23.34 3.41
CA ALA A 411 -13.84 24.56 2.77
C ALA A 411 -14.26 25.63 3.81
N TYR A 412 -14.75 25.22 4.98
CA TYR A 412 -15.11 26.11 6.09
C TYR A 412 -13.96 26.42 7.06
N GLY A 413 -12.71 26.04 6.73
CA GLY A 413 -11.52 26.39 7.50
C GLY A 413 -11.18 25.46 8.67
N ILE A 414 -11.88 24.34 8.84
CA ILE A 414 -11.61 23.38 9.92
C ILE A 414 -10.59 22.34 9.46
N LEU A 415 -9.33 22.76 9.38
CA LEU A 415 -8.28 21.99 8.70
C LEU A 415 -7.95 20.66 9.38
N TYR A 416 -7.86 20.60 10.71
CA TYR A 416 -7.56 19.37 11.46
C TYR A 416 -8.60 18.27 11.20
N VAL A 417 -9.88 18.56 11.44
CA VAL A 417 -10.95 17.56 11.29
C VAL A 417 -11.07 17.11 9.83
N GLY A 418 -11.00 18.06 8.89
CA GLY A 418 -11.03 17.76 7.47
C GLY A 418 -9.87 16.86 7.03
N SER A 419 -8.64 17.17 7.44
CA SER A 419 -7.45 16.38 7.12
C SER A 419 -7.53 14.96 7.68
N ILE A 420 -8.03 14.78 8.90
CA ILE A 420 -8.21 13.46 9.51
C ILE A 420 -9.21 12.62 8.71
N LEU A 421 -10.37 13.19 8.37
CA LEU A 421 -11.40 12.49 7.58
C LEU A 421 -10.88 12.06 6.21
N ILE A 422 -10.19 12.96 5.51
CA ILE A 422 -9.65 12.68 4.18
C ILE A 422 -8.49 11.68 4.26
N ALA A 423 -7.62 11.75 5.27
CA ALA A 423 -6.55 10.78 5.49
C ALA A 423 -7.09 9.35 5.69
N ILE A 424 -8.14 9.19 6.52
CA ILE A 424 -8.80 7.88 6.67
C ILE A 424 -9.34 7.41 5.32
N CYS A 425 -10.01 8.29 4.56
CA CYS A 425 -10.57 7.94 3.26
C CYS A 425 -9.47 7.55 2.25
N ASP A 426 -8.36 8.29 2.16
CA ASP A 426 -7.19 7.95 1.35
C ASP A 426 -6.68 6.55 1.72
N GLY A 427 -6.49 6.30 3.01
CA GLY A 427 -6.10 4.99 3.52
C GLY A 427 -7.04 3.86 3.07
N SER A 428 -8.35 4.10 3.17
CA SER A 428 -9.37 3.17 2.71
C SER A 428 -9.28 2.90 1.21
N LEU A 429 -9.04 3.91 0.38
CA LEU A 429 -8.84 3.74 -1.07
C LEU A 429 -7.64 2.81 -1.35
N TRP A 430 -6.53 3.00 -0.65
CA TRP A 430 -5.34 2.14 -0.81
C TRP A 430 -5.57 0.66 -0.43
N ALA A 431 -6.57 0.36 0.38
CA ALA A 431 -6.97 -1.02 0.71
C ALA A 431 -8.06 -1.56 -0.24
N LEU A 432 -9.06 -0.74 -0.58
CA LEU A 432 -10.21 -1.17 -1.36
C LEU A 432 -9.87 -1.39 -2.83
N ILE A 433 -9.09 -0.51 -3.46
CA ILE A 433 -8.81 -0.57 -4.90
C ILE A 433 -8.08 -1.83 -5.36
N PRO A 434 -6.96 -2.26 -4.75
CA PRO A 434 -6.34 -3.53 -5.13
C PRO A 434 -7.32 -4.70 -4.92
N THR A 435 -8.13 -4.67 -3.86
CA THR A 435 -9.06 -5.77 -3.56
C THR A 435 -10.24 -5.83 -4.53
N ILE A 436 -10.83 -4.67 -4.88
CA ILE A 436 -11.84 -4.56 -5.94
C ILE A 436 -11.24 -4.97 -7.29
N THR A 437 -9.98 -4.61 -7.54
CA THR A 437 -9.28 -5.01 -8.77
C THR A 437 -9.16 -6.53 -8.87
N LYS A 438 -8.78 -7.20 -7.78
CA LYS A 438 -8.75 -8.65 -7.68
C LYS A 438 -10.13 -9.27 -7.93
N ASP A 439 -11.18 -8.74 -7.29
CA ASP A 439 -12.52 -9.31 -7.38
C ASP A 439 -13.17 -9.12 -8.77
N ILE A 440 -12.86 -8.02 -9.49
CA ILE A 440 -13.44 -7.73 -10.81
C ILE A 440 -12.59 -8.31 -11.95
N PHE A 441 -11.26 -8.25 -11.84
CA PHE A 441 -10.34 -8.58 -12.94
C PHE A 441 -9.51 -9.84 -12.70
N GLY A 442 -9.59 -10.45 -11.52
CA GLY A 442 -8.83 -11.64 -11.17
C GLY A 442 -7.41 -11.33 -10.67
N VAL A 443 -6.74 -12.37 -10.14
CA VAL A 443 -5.50 -12.20 -9.36
C VAL A 443 -4.24 -12.14 -10.22
N ARG A 444 -4.23 -12.81 -11.39
CA ARG A 444 -3.03 -13.02 -12.23
C ARG A 444 -2.34 -11.73 -12.67
N HIS A 445 -3.12 -10.78 -13.20
CA HIS A 445 -2.64 -9.48 -13.65
C HIS A 445 -3.04 -8.34 -12.69
N MET A 446 -3.51 -8.68 -11.49
CA MET A 446 -4.01 -7.72 -10.50
C MET A 446 -3.00 -6.60 -10.24
N GLY A 447 -1.72 -6.92 -10.06
CA GLY A 447 -0.69 -5.91 -9.83
C GLY A 447 -0.59 -4.88 -10.96
N THR A 448 -0.60 -5.34 -12.21
CA THR A 448 -0.53 -4.49 -13.41
C THR A 448 -1.75 -3.58 -13.51
N ILE A 449 -2.95 -4.17 -13.35
CA ILE A 449 -4.22 -3.44 -13.47
C ILE A 449 -4.39 -2.44 -12.33
N PHE A 450 -4.05 -2.84 -11.10
CA PHE A 450 -4.07 -1.98 -9.91
C PHE A 450 -3.23 -0.72 -10.14
N HIS A 451 -1.98 -0.89 -10.57
CA HIS A 451 -1.09 0.25 -10.81
C HIS A 451 -1.57 1.12 -11.96
N ALA A 452 -2.13 0.53 -13.01
CA ALA A 452 -2.73 1.29 -14.11
C ALA A 452 -3.93 2.14 -13.64
N ILE A 453 -4.77 1.60 -12.74
CA ILE A 453 -5.87 2.35 -12.12
C ILE A 453 -5.33 3.50 -11.26
N THR A 454 -4.27 3.27 -10.47
CA THR A 454 -3.72 4.32 -9.58
C THR A 454 -3.06 5.48 -10.31
N ILE A 455 -2.75 5.35 -11.61
CA ILE A 455 -2.34 6.50 -12.45
C ILE A 455 -3.41 7.61 -12.45
N ALA A 456 -4.67 7.26 -12.22
CA ALA A 456 -5.75 8.22 -12.02
C ALA A 456 -5.45 9.23 -10.88
N GLY A 457 -4.70 8.83 -9.86
CA GLY A 457 -4.32 9.68 -8.73
C GLY A 457 -3.55 10.92 -9.17
N PRO A 458 -2.34 10.79 -9.78
CA PRO A 458 -1.61 11.94 -10.30
C PRO A 458 -2.35 12.74 -11.37
N VAL A 459 -3.10 12.07 -12.26
CA VAL A 459 -3.94 12.75 -13.26
C VAL A 459 -4.95 13.66 -12.57
N GLY A 460 -5.67 13.15 -11.57
CA GLY A 460 -6.62 13.93 -10.78
C GLY A 460 -5.92 15.00 -9.94
N CYS A 461 -4.77 14.71 -9.34
CA CYS A 461 -3.99 15.68 -8.57
C CYS A 461 -3.57 16.87 -9.44
N TYR A 462 -3.08 16.64 -10.66
CA TYR A 462 -2.73 17.74 -11.57
C TYR A 462 -3.95 18.63 -11.90
N ILE A 463 -5.10 18.01 -12.20
CA ILE A 463 -6.34 18.75 -12.50
C ILE A 463 -6.82 19.54 -11.28
N LEU A 464 -6.85 18.92 -10.10
CA LEU A 464 -7.45 19.50 -8.89
C LEU A 464 -6.50 20.43 -8.14
N SER A 465 -5.23 20.05 -8.00
CA SER A 465 -4.22 20.84 -7.31
C SER A 465 -3.75 22.02 -8.16
N VAL A 466 -3.27 21.75 -9.38
CA VAL A 466 -2.60 22.77 -10.20
C VAL A 466 -3.63 23.62 -10.94
N LYS A 467 -4.55 22.99 -11.66
CA LYS A 467 -5.47 23.72 -12.54
C LYS A 467 -6.67 24.33 -11.83
N LEU A 468 -7.09 23.76 -10.70
CA LEU A 468 -8.25 24.24 -9.96
C LEU A 468 -7.84 25.02 -8.70
N ILE A 469 -7.20 24.37 -7.72
CA ILE A 469 -6.86 24.99 -6.43
C ILE A 469 -5.88 26.15 -6.63
N GLY A 470 -4.76 25.91 -7.32
CA GLY A 470 -3.76 26.96 -7.57
C GLY A 470 -4.34 28.16 -8.32
N TYR A 471 -5.09 27.91 -9.40
CA TYR A 471 -5.74 28.99 -10.16
C TYR A 471 -6.72 29.84 -9.34
N ILE A 472 -7.53 29.21 -8.49
CA ILE A 472 -8.47 29.94 -7.62
C ILE A 472 -7.69 30.70 -6.54
N TYR A 473 -6.67 30.09 -5.94
CA TYR A 473 -5.83 30.74 -4.94
C TYR A 473 -5.17 32.00 -5.49
N ASP A 474 -4.55 31.91 -6.68
CA ASP A 474 -3.90 33.05 -7.34
C ASP A 474 -4.89 34.16 -7.70
N LYS A 475 -6.16 33.81 -7.98
CA LYS A 475 -7.23 34.77 -8.24
C LYS A 475 -7.70 35.50 -6.97
N GLU A 476 -7.66 34.82 -5.81
CA GLU A 476 -8.09 35.36 -4.52
C GLU A 476 -6.95 36.05 -3.75
N ALA A 477 -5.69 35.87 -4.18
CA ALA A 477 -4.54 36.56 -3.63
C ALA A 477 -4.55 38.04 -4.03
N ASP A 478 -4.57 38.93 -3.04
CA ASP A 478 -4.50 40.39 -3.21
C ASP A 478 -3.10 40.89 -2.81
N GLY A 479 -2.44 41.66 -3.68
CA GLY A 479 -1.18 42.37 -3.39
C GLY A 479 0.09 41.79 -4.04
N ASP A 480 1.20 42.51 -3.90
CA ASP A 480 2.51 42.21 -4.54
C ASP A 480 3.16 40.90 -4.02
N ASP A 481 2.77 40.41 -2.84
CA ASP A 481 3.32 39.20 -2.21
C ASP A 481 2.61 37.89 -2.63
N HIS A 482 1.66 37.94 -3.58
CA HIS A 482 0.93 36.77 -4.11
C HIS A 482 0.36 35.82 -3.03
N SER A 483 0.01 36.35 -1.86
CA SER A 483 -0.41 35.58 -0.69
C SER A 483 -1.88 35.82 -0.37
N CYS A 484 -2.64 34.75 -0.07
CA CYS A 484 -4.05 34.84 0.29
C CYS A 484 -4.27 34.41 1.74
N PHE A 485 -5.09 35.17 2.47
CA PHE A 485 -5.45 34.89 3.87
C PHE A 485 -6.96 34.71 4.07
N GLY A 486 -7.32 33.81 4.98
CA GLY A 486 -8.68 33.48 5.35
C GLY A 486 -9.26 32.29 4.58
N THR A 487 -10.48 31.89 4.96
CA THR A 487 -11.16 30.72 4.38
C THR A 487 -11.50 30.89 2.90
N ARG A 488 -11.69 32.13 2.43
CA ARG A 488 -12.03 32.47 1.05
C ARG A 488 -11.03 31.92 0.01
N CYS A 489 -9.76 31.81 0.38
CA CYS A 489 -8.67 31.35 -0.50
C CYS A 489 -8.90 29.95 -1.07
N PHE A 490 -9.59 29.09 -0.30
CA PHE A 490 -9.76 27.68 -0.64
C PHE A 490 -11.21 27.21 -0.62
N MET A 491 -12.14 28.00 -0.05
CA MET A 491 -13.55 27.63 0.10
C MET A 491 -14.18 27.19 -1.23
N SER A 492 -14.09 28.04 -2.27
CA SER A 492 -14.65 27.74 -3.59
C SER A 492 -14.00 26.50 -4.22
N SER A 493 -12.69 26.36 -4.09
CA SER A 493 -11.95 25.21 -4.60
C SER A 493 -12.44 23.91 -3.97
N PHE A 494 -12.57 23.85 -2.65
CA PHE A 494 -12.99 22.63 -1.96
C PHE A 494 -14.48 22.31 -2.11
N ILE A 495 -15.35 23.30 -2.37
CA ILE A 495 -16.75 23.05 -2.78
C ILE A 495 -16.79 22.39 -4.17
N ILE A 496 -15.96 22.83 -5.11
CA ILE A 496 -15.86 22.22 -6.45
C ILE A 496 -15.28 20.80 -6.33
N VAL A 497 -14.22 20.62 -5.54
CA VAL A 497 -13.62 19.30 -5.27
C VAL A 497 -14.64 18.36 -4.60
N ALA A 498 -15.44 18.83 -3.65
CA ALA A 498 -16.52 18.05 -3.04
C ALA A 498 -17.58 17.61 -4.06
N SER A 499 -17.91 18.47 -5.02
CA SER A 499 -18.82 18.15 -6.13
C SER A 499 -18.24 17.07 -7.07
N LEU A 500 -16.93 17.11 -7.33
CA LEU A 500 -16.24 16.07 -8.08
C LEU A 500 -16.14 14.75 -7.31
N ALA A 501 -15.94 14.80 -5.99
CA ALA A 501 -16.01 13.62 -5.13
C ALA A 501 -17.41 12.98 -5.13
N LEU A 502 -18.48 13.79 -5.22
CA LEU A 502 -19.85 13.31 -5.42
C LEU A 502 -20.01 12.55 -6.74
N LEU A 503 -19.45 13.07 -7.84
CA LEU A 503 -19.41 12.33 -9.11
C LEU A 503 -18.71 10.98 -8.96
N GLY A 504 -17.54 10.94 -8.30
CA GLY A 504 -16.85 9.69 -7.99
C GLY A 504 -17.71 8.71 -7.17
N CYS A 505 -18.44 9.21 -6.18
CA CYS A 505 -19.37 8.42 -5.37
C CYS A 505 -20.48 7.80 -6.24
N LEU A 506 -21.10 8.58 -7.13
CA LEU A 506 -22.13 8.08 -8.07
C LEU A 506 -21.58 7.01 -9.02
N LEU A 507 -20.34 7.16 -9.49
CA LEU A 507 -19.67 6.15 -10.32
C LEU A 507 -19.38 4.87 -9.51
N ALA A 508 -18.97 4.98 -8.25
CA ALA A 508 -18.79 3.82 -7.38
C ALA A 508 -20.11 3.09 -7.07
N ILE A 509 -21.22 3.82 -6.90
CA ILE A 509 -22.58 3.25 -6.77
C ILE A 509 -22.97 2.52 -8.07
N THR A 510 -22.67 3.11 -9.22
CA THR A 510 -22.92 2.49 -10.53
C THR A 510 -22.12 1.20 -10.66
N LEU A 511 -20.83 1.22 -10.28
CA LEU A 511 -19.98 0.04 -10.25
C LEU A 511 -20.55 -1.04 -9.32
N PHE A 512 -21.00 -0.68 -8.12
CA PHE A 512 -21.67 -1.58 -7.19
C PHE A 512 -22.85 -2.33 -7.83
N PHE A 513 -23.76 -1.61 -8.50
CA PHE A 513 -24.91 -2.26 -9.15
C PHE A 513 -24.48 -3.18 -10.29
N ARG A 514 -23.48 -2.79 -11.08
CA ARG A 514 -22.94 -3.63 -12.17
C ARG A 514 -22.25 -4.87 -11.66
N THR A 515 -21.54 -4.77 -10.53
CA THR A 515 -20.76 -5.90 -10.00
C THR A 515 -21.51 -6.73 -8.98
N LYS A 516 -22.72 -6.34 -8.57
CA LYS A 516 -23.51 -7.03 -7.52
C LYS A 516 -23.63 -8.54 -7.74
N ARG A 517 -23.68 -8.99 -9.00
CA ARG A 517 -23.75 -10.43 -9.35
C ARG A 517 -22.47 -11.19 -8.99
N PHE A 518 -21.29 -10.59 -9.14
CA PHE A 518 -19.99 -11.23 -8.79
C PHE A 518 -19.82 -11.44 -7.28
N TYR A 519 -20.53 -10.67 -6.46
CA TYR A 519 -20.47 -10.75 -5.00
C TYR A 519 -21.70 -11.47 -4.40
N SER A 520 -22.59 -12.01 -5.23
CA SER A 520 -23.78 -12.71 -4.76
C SER A 520 -23.42 -14.13 -4.30
N PRO A 521 -23.88 -14.59 -3.13
CA PRO A 521 -23.52 -15.91 -2.59
C PRO A 521 -23.99 -17.11 -3.46
N ASN A 522 -24.77 -16.87 -4.51
CA ASN A 522 -25.25 -17.89 -5.44
C ASN A 522 -24.36 -18.11 -6.68
N SER A 523 -23.24 -17.38 -6.83
CA SER A 523 -22.29 -17.59 -7.94
C SER A 523 -21.22 -18.64 -7.65
N VAL A 524 -21.31 -19.33 -6.51
CA VAL A 524 -20.36 -20.39 -6.08
C VAL A 524 -21.12 -21.68 -5.75
N LYS A 525 -22.13 -22.02 -6.56
CA LYS A 525 -22.76 -23.35 -6.54
C LYS A 525 -22.66 -24.01 -7.89
#